data_AF-A0A392TCD0-F1
#
_entry.id   AF-A0A392TCD0-F1
#
_cell.length_a   1.000
_cell.length_b   1.000
_cell.length_c   1.000
_cell.angle_alpha   90.00
_cell.angle_beta   90.00
_cell.angle_gamma   90.00
#
_symmetry.space_group_name_H-M   'P 1'
#
loop_
_entity.id
_entity.type
_entity.pdbx_description
1 polymer ?
#
loop_
_entity_poly.entity_id
_entity_poly.type
_entity_poly.pdbx_seq_one_letter_code
_entity_poly.pdbx_strand_id
1 'polypeptide(L)' 'TRCSPLDIEGFKSGKLPLRAPNKSYANTLIKGLVEGEQFSEPEAIAYIDAAAKSL' A
#
# COMPACT_ATOMS: atom_id res chain seq x y z
N THR A 1 14.60 -7.24 9.24
CA THR A 1 13.73 -8.41 9.48
C THR A 1 13.35 -9.01 8.14
N ARG A 2 13.35 -10.34 7.99
CA ARG A 2 12.94 -11.03 6.75
C ARG A 2 11.59 -11.67 7.02
N CYS A 3 10.60 -11.39 6.18
CA CYS A 3 9.31 -12.07 6.27
C CYS A 3 9.47 -13.52 5.84
N SER A 4 8.95 -14.45 6.63
CA SER A 4 8.83 -15.86 6.26
C SER A 4 7.65 -16.05 5.29
N PRO A 5 7.61 -17.17 4.55
CA PRO A 5 6.44 -17.50 3.73
C PRO A 5 5.13 -17.54 4.53
N LEU A 6 5.18 -18.00 5.79
CA LEU A 6 4.02 -18.02 6.69
C LEU A 6 3.54 -16.60 7.04
N ASP A 7 4.45 -15.64 7.16
CA ASP A 7 4.07 -14.24 7.36
C ASP A 7 3.35 -13.69 6.12
N ILE A 8 3.77 -14.10 4.91
CA ILE A 8 3.10 -13.72 3.66
C ILE A 8 1.70 -14.36 3.58
N GLU A 9 1.56 -15.63 3.95
CA GLU A 9 0.25 -16.29 3.99
C GLU A 9 -0.65 -15.69 5.07
N GLY A 10 -0.10 -15.34 6.22
CA GLY A 10 -0.80 -14.61 7.29
C GLY A 10 -1.28 -13.24 6.84
N PHE A 11 -0.46 -12.52 6.06
CA PHE A 11 -0.84 -11.25 5.44
C PHE A 11 -1.98 -11.43 4.42
N LYS A 12 -1.85 -12.39 3.50
CA LYS A 12 -2.88 -12.65 2.47
C LYS A 12 -4.21 -13.12 3.05
N SER A 13 -4.18 -13.87 4.15
CA SER A 13 -5.38 -14.35 4.84
C SER A 13 -6.02 -13.34 5.80
N GLY A 14 -5.43 -12.14 5.95
CA GLY A 14 -5.89 -11.12 6.90
C GLY A 14 -5.60 -11.47 8.37
N LYS A 15 -4.84 -12.54 8.64
CA LYS A 15 -4.44 -12.96 9.98
C LYS A 15 -3.40 -12.02 10.59
N LEU A 16 -2.57 -11.39 9.75
CA LEU A 16 -1.69 -10.29 10.16
C LEU A 16 -2.38 -8.95 9.90
N PRO A 17 -2.30 -7.98 10.83
CA PRO A 17 -2.93 -6.68 10.66
C PRO A 17 -2.27 -5.96 9.49
N LEU A 18 -3.09 -5.54 8.54
CA LEU A 18 -2.63 -4.66 7.48
C LEU A 18 -2.35 -3.28 8.11
N ARG A 19 -1.17 -2.72 7.86
CA ARG A 19 -0.84 -1.36 8.30
C ARG A 19 -0.75 -0.45 7.11
N ALA A 20 -1.35 0.74 7.26
CA ALA A 20 -1.17 1.80 6.29
C ALA A 20 0.33 2.10 6.11
N PRO A 21 0.76 2.41 4.88
CA PRO A 21 2.12 2.86 4.65
C PRO A 21 2.40 4.12 5.47
N ASN A 22 3.63 4.29 5.93
CA ASN A 22 4.03 5.55 6.54
C ASN A 22 3.97 6.69 5.49
N LYS A 23 3.97 7.95 5.94
CA LYS A 23 3.81 9.11 5.05
C LYS A 23 4.85 9.16 3.92
N SER A 24 6.12 8.89 4.21
CA SER A 24 7.18 8.96 3.19
C SER A 24 7.03 7.85 2.14
N TYR A 25 6.64 6.65 2.57
CA TYR A 25 6.40 5.53 1.67
C TYR A 25 5.12 5.73 0.86
N ALA A 26 4.04 6.22 1.46
CA ALA A 26 2.82 6.61 0.76
C ALA A 26 3.10 7.63 -0.36
N ASN A 27 3.90 8.67 -0.06
CA ASN A 27 4.32 9.67 -1.05
C ASN A 27 5.14 9.04 -2.19
N THR A 28 5.99 8.06 -1.89
CA THR A 28 6.79 7.34 -2.89
C THR A 28 5.88 6.54 -3.84
N LEU A 29 4.85 5.88 -3.28
CA LEU A 29 3.86 5.14 -4.07
C LEU A 29 3.05 6.08 -4.97
N ILE A 30 2.55 7.20 -4.42
CA ILE A 30 1.81 8.21 -5.18
C ILE A 30 2.68 8.71 -6.35
N LYS A 31 3.93 9.08 -6.07
CA LYS A 31 4.87 9.53 -7.10
C LYS A 31 5.05 8.50 -8.21
N GLY A 32 5.29 7.23 -7.87
CA GLY A 32 5.47 6.18 -8.87
C GLY A 32 4.22 5.88 -9.70
N LEU A 33 3.02 6.00 -9.10
CA LEU A 33 1.75 5.82 -9.80
C LEU A 33 1.49 6.95 -10.81
N VAL A 34 1.86 8.18 -10.46
CA VAL A 34 1.72 9.36 -11.34
C VAL A 34 2.77 9.36 -12.44
N GLU A 35 4.04 9.16 -12.11
CA GLU A 35 5.14 9.11 -13.09
C GLU A 35 5.02 7.91 -14.04
N GLY A 36 4.38 6.82 -13.59
CA GLY A 36 4.06 5.66 -14.41
C GLY A 36 2.80 5.80 -15.26
N GLU A 37 2.17 6.98 -15.30
CA GLU A 37 0.96 7.29 -16.06
C GLU A 37 -0.24 6.35 -15.76
N GLN A 38 -0.23 5.67 -14.61
CA GLN A 38 -1.32 4.78 -14.20
C GLN A 38 -2.52 5.56 -13.66
N PHE A 39 -2.23 6.67 -12.97
CA PHE A 39 -3.22 7.52 -12.31
C PHE A 39 -2.80 8.99 -12.41
N SER A 40 -3.77 9.90 -12.37
CA SER A 40 -3.50 11.28 -11.98
C SER A 40 -3.15 11.36 -10.48
N GLU A 41 -2.54 12.46 -10.03
CA GLU A 41 -2.20 12.67 -8.62
C GLU A 41 -3.39 12.49 -7.64
N PRO A 42 -4.58 13.08 -7.86
CA PRO A 42 -5.71 12.87 -6.96
C PRO A 42 -6.21 11.42 -6.95
N GLU A 43 -6.18 10.73 -8.10
CA GLU A 43 -6.57 9.32 -8.20
C GLU A 43 -5.57 8.41 -7.46
N ALA A 44 -4.28 8.69 -7.56
CA ALA A 44 -3.25 7.96 -6.83
C ALA A 44 -3.39 8.13 -5.31
N ILE A 45 -3.68 9.36 -4.85
CA ILE A 45 -3.97 9.62 -3.43
C ILE A 45 -5.19 8.81 -2.99
N ALA A 46 -6.31 8.91 -3.73
CA ALA A 46 -7.54 8.21 -3.40
C ALA A 46 -7.37 6.69 -3.38
N TYR A 47 -6.57 6.14 -4.31
CA TYR A 47 -6.25 4.72 -4.37
C TYR A 47 -5.51 4.24 -3.12
N ILE A 48 -4.44 4.95 -2.72
CA ILE A 48 -3.66 4.61 -1.52
C ILE A 48 -4.52 4.76 -0.25
N ASP A 49 -5.35 5.80 -0.19
CA ASP A 49 -6.28 6.05 0.92
C ASP A 49 -7.34 4.94 1.04
N ALA A 50 -7.90 4.48 -0.08
CA ALA A 50 -8.86 3.38 -0.10
C ALA A 50 -8.21 2.07 0.35
N ALA A 51 -7.03 1.75 -0.17
CA ALA A 51 -6.26 0.56 0.24
C ALA A 51 -5.91 0.59 1.74
N ALA A 52 -5.66 1.78 2.29
CA ALA A 52 -5.41 1.97 3.72
C ALA A 52 -6.68 2.01 4.59
N LYS A 53 -7.88 2.10 4.01
CA LYS A 53 -9.17 2.02 4.73
C LYS A 53 -9.80 0.63 4.65
N SER A 54 -9.36 -0.20 3.70
CA SER A 54 -9.70 -1.63 3.63
C SER A 54 -8.89 -2.50 4.62
N LEU A 55 -8.23 -1.89 5.61
CA LEU A 55 -7.46 -2.54 6.68
C LEU A 55 -8.35 -2.97 7.85
#